data_AF-A0A916NJG8-F1
#
_entry.id   AF-A0A916NJG8-F1
#
_cell.length_a   1.000
_cell.length_b   1.000
_cell.length_c   1.000
_cell.angle_alpha   90.00
_cell.angle_beta   90.00
_cell.angle_gamma   90.00
#
_symmetry.space_group_name_H-M   'P 1'
#
loop_
_entity.id
_entity.type
_entity.pdbx_description
1 polymer ?
#
loop_
_entity_poly.entity_id
_entity_poly.type
_entity_poly.pdbx_seq_one_letter_code
_entity_poly.pdbx_strand_id
1 'polypeptide(L)'
;MKASTVLRLMENLKMGTLNRAISTLLRNFALRTVSSSIHRINHILDIMVLKNVFKILFVFSVVSYANQALAQDSNSTNFQLIFPRESEWNVIEEGKEINFHLQTKGGKSDSVRYSISSGQRKDMKFDSLGHFVWTPGFDVADRINTVKTVPIIFEGVNSAGESATKEIQFRVLHVNRPPIVDELRPFYVQYKTQNTYQIDMNSVRDPDGDPIVFVPILDDMPQTMKLTAAGEIIWDPSVKQFTDLKKAPRYMEFYVEDQPGKARTKGRLKLDVTQMDLAPDFTVVPQVSVIRRPENNRINLRFALSDPNGDDDLASFNFISENKQVPASALVKNTPTSYEFIWEPTYDFVKDPFDTLSFNITFYAMDKAQNKKEKTIRFVIKNTVDESQRDAYVYGLYKGALVNAWGLLEQMQEKETYLKKSYAKAKKGKRSRSLLNAGLGATTGVAPQFTKSDPDLRGYITTIGGTTVATIGTLEATEVIGKSTNGLLERFNYVLQKKNELQNKGDVFAREYAQKSARRTPEFIRKLDEFKALMNLSGLVALELDANWENKKEATDAAIKRAFKDFMPLAKDES
;
A
#
# COMPACT_ATOMS: atom_id res chain seq x y z
N MET A 1 -49.63 -12.01 -32.41
CA MET A 1 -48.28 -12.49 -32.76
C MET A 1 -47.93 -13.61 -31.78
N LYS A 2 -48.13 -14.92 -32.00
CA LYS A 2 -48.14 -15.73 -33.24
C LYS A 2 -46.96 -15.42 -34.15
N ALA A 3 -45.80 -16.02 -33.84
CA ALA A 3 -44.74 -16.47 -34.75
C ALA A 3 -43.44 -16.63 -33.95
N SER A 4 -43.23 -17.77 -33.31
CA SER A 4 -41.88 -18.19 -32.85
C SER A 4 -41.89 -19.64 -32.36
N THR A 5 -42.99 -20.10 -31.75
CA THR A 5 -43.08 -21.46 -31.17
C THR A 5 -43.45 -22.56 -32.18
N VAL A 6 -43.76 -22.22 -33.44
CA VAL A 6 -44.10 -23.20 -34.49
C VAL A 6 -42.87 -23.60 -35.34
N LEU A 7 -41.76 -22.84 -35.28
CA LEU A 7 -40.57 -23.15 -36.08
C LEU A 7 -39.60 -24.14 -35.41
N ARG A 8 -39.73 -24.40 -34.10
CA ARG A 8 -38.86 -25.33 -33.36
C ARG A 8 -39.38 -26.78 -33.27
N LEU A 9 -40.51 -27.07 -33.91
CA LEU A 9 -41.12 -28.41 -33.97
C LEU A 9 -41.06 -29.04 -35.37
N MET A 10 -40.44 -28.39 -36.36
CA MET A 10 -40.33 -28.91 -37.74
C MET A 10 -38.91 -29.27 -38.22
N GLU A 11 -37.86 -29.10 -37.42
CA GLU A 11 -36.49 -29.50 -37.82
C GLU A 11 -36.02 -30.85 -37.26
N ASN A 12 -36.79 -31.52 -36.38
CA ASN A 12 -36.42 -32.82 -35.81
C ASN A 12 -37.10 -34.04 -36.50
N LEU A 13 -37.57 -33.90 -37.75
CA LEU A 13 -38.32 -34.98 -38.42
C LEU A 13 -37.89 -35.32 -39.85
N LYS A 14 -36.68 -34.95 -40.28
CA LYS A 14 -36.13 -35.42 -41.57
C LYS A 14 -34.65 -35.76 -41.44
N MET A 15 -34.37 -37.04 -41.12
CA MET A 15 -33.22 -37.85 -41.57
C MET A 15 -33.05 -39.11 -40.69
N GLY A 16 -34.14 -39.81 -40.37
CA GLY A 16 -34.11 -41.08 -39.64
C GLY A 16 -34.94 -42.22 -40.27
N THR A 17 -35.79 -41.90 -41.24
CA THR A 17 -36.85 -42.82 -41.73
C THR A 17 -36.81 -43.05 -43.24
N LEU A 18 -35.76 -42.61 -43.95
CA LEU A 18 -35.59 -42.91 -45.39
C LEU A 18 -34.63 -44.10 -45.63
N ASN A 19 -33.65 -44.33 -44.73
CA ASN A 19 -32.72 -45.46 -44.86
C ASN A 19 -33.28 -46.82 -44.38
N ARG A 20 -34.39 -46.83 -43.61
CA ARG A 20 -35.10 -48.08 -43.26
C ARG A 20 -36.18 -48.50 -44.28
N ALA A 21 -36.64 -47.60 -45.15
CA ALA A 21 -37.62 -47.94 -46.19
C ALA A 21 -36.96 -48.58 -47.43
N ILE A 22 -35.72 -48.20 -47.76
CA ILE A 22 -35.02 -48.71 -48.95
C ILE A 22 -34.32 -50.07 -48.68
N SER A 23 -33.87 -50.31 -47.44
CA SER A 23 -33.32 -51.62 -47.03
C SER A 23 -34.38 -52.74 -46.94
N THR A 24 -35.66 -52.39 -46.83
CA THR A 24 -36.77 -53.36 -46.68
C THR A 24 -37.44 -53.67 -48.02
N LEU A 25 -37.26 -52.81 -49.03
CA LEU A 25 -37.74 -53.01 -50.41
C LEU A 25 -36.78 -53.85 -51.27
N LEU A 26 -35.49 -53.93 -50.94
CA LEU A 26 -34.51 -54.76 -51.67
C LEU A 26 -34.34 -56.19 -51.13
N ARG A 27 -35.00 -56.55 -50.01
CA ARG A 27 -35.03 -57.95 -49.51
C ARG A 27 -36.27 -58.76 -49.91
N ASN A 28 -37.27 -58.14 -50.52
CA ASN A 28 -38.56 -58.80 -50.84
C ASN A 28 -38.82 -59.02 -52.34
N PHE A 29 -37.82 -58.89 -53.23
CA PHE A 29 -38.01 -59.08 -54.68
C PHE A 29 -37.30 -60.32 -55.27
N ALA A 30 -36.84 -61.26 -54.44
CA ALA A 30 -36.31 -62.53 -54.92
C ALA A 30 -36.68 -63.66 -53.95
N LEU A 31 -37.94 -64.13 -54.03
CA LEU A 31 -38.39 -65.48 -53.66
C LEU A 31 -39.92 -65.56 -53.78
N ARG A 32 -40.41 -65.98 -54.96
CA ARG A 32 -41.61 -66.83 -55.20
C ARG A 32 -42.03 -66.70 -56.67
N THR A 33 -41.67 -67.67 -57.52
CA THR A 33 -42.35 -68.97 -57.82
C THR A 33 -43.09 -68.86 -59.14
N VAL A 34 -42.65 -69.62 -60.16
CA VAL A 34 -43.45 -70.69 -60.79
C VAL A 34 -42.47 -71.68 -61.43
N SER A 35 -42.32 -72.86 -60.81
CA SER A 35 -41.84 -74.06 -61.49
C SER A 35 -42.97 -75.08 -61.38
N SER A 36 -43.71 -75.24 -62.48
CA SER A 36 -44.77 -76.21 -62.62
C SER A 36 -44.19 -77.61 -62.81
N SER A 37 -44.62 -78.52 -61.95
CA SER A 37 -44.60 -79.96 -62.14
C SER A 37 -45.13 -80.36 -63.51
N ILE A 38 -44.46 -81.30 -64.19
CA ILE A 38 -45.07 -82.49 -64.81
C ILE A 38 -43.93 -83.49 -64.99
N HIS A 39 -44.06 -84.60 -64.26
CA HIS A 39 -43.28 -85.81 -64.44
C HIS A 39 -44.20 -86.81 -65.17
N ARG A 40 -43.57 -87.63 -66.02
CA ARG A 40 -43.99 -88.94 -66.55
C ARG A 40 -44.67 -89.05 -67.93
N ILE A 41 -43.98 -89.89 -68.73
CA ILE A 41 -44.49 -90.90 -69.69
C ILE A 41 -44.79 -90.37 -71.10
N ASN A 42 -43.89 -90.58 -72.08
CA ASN A 42 -43.91 -91.82 -72.86
C ASN A 42 -42.72 -91.97 -73.83
N HIS A 43 -42.37 -93.23 -73.99
CA HIS A 43 -41.43 -93.85 -74.89
C HIS A 43 -41.88 -93.70 -76.37
N ILE A 44 -40.95 -93.95 -77.30
CA ILE A 44 -41.15 -94.13 -78.76
C ILE A 44 -41.06 -92.85 -79.61
N LEU A 45 -39.85 -92.51 -80.06
CA LEU A 45 -39.59 -92.52 -81.50
C LEU A 45 -38.09 -92.61 -81.80
N ASP A 46 -37.81 -93.72 -82.45
CA ASP A 46 -36.54 -94.27 -82.84
C ASP A 46 -35.68 -93.36 -83.71
N ILE A 47 -34.37 -93.38 -83.39
CA ILE A 47 -33.34 -93.94 -84.28
C ILE A 47 -33.59 -93.66 -85.77
N MET A 48 -33.55 -92.39 -86.19
CA MET A 48 -33.24 -92.06 -87.59
C MET A 48 -32.77 -90.61 -87.85
N VAL A 49 -32.56 -89.79 -86.81
CA VAL A 49 -32.09 -88.39 -86.97
C VAL A 49 -30.61 -88.22 -86.59
N LEU A 50 -30.02 -89.16 -85.86
CA LEU A 50 -28.66 -89.02 -85.32
C LEU A 50 -27.54 -89.15 -86.37
N LYS A 51 -27.78 -89.77 -87.53
CA LYS A 51 -26.76 -89.94 -88.59
C LYS A 51 -26.59 -88.72 -89.50
N ASN A 52 -27.60 -87.86 -89.63
CA ASN A 52 -27.50 -86.63 -90.43
C ASN A 52 -27.09 -85.41 -89.61
N VAL A 53 -27.36 -85.39 -88.30
CA VAL A 53 -26.87 -84.35 -87.39
C VAL A 53 -25.34 -84.43 -87.24
N PHE A 54 -24.75 -85.64 -87.25
CA PHE A 54 -23.29 -85.80 -87.17
C PHE A 54 -22.56 -85.35 -88.45
N LYS A 55 -23.17 -85.53 -89.64
CA LYS A 55 -22.61 -85.02 -90.91
C LYS A 55 -22.72 -83.50 -91.02
N ILE A 56 -23.81 -82.90 -90.53
CA ILE A 56 -23.97 -81.44 -90.47
C ILE A 56 -22.99 -80.84 -89.44
N LEU A 57 -22.81 -81.46 -88.27
CA LEU A 57 -21.81 -81.02 -87.27
C LEU A 57 -20.35 -81.18 -87.75
N PHE A 58 -20.04 -82.21 -88.55
CA PHE A 58 -18.69 -82.39 -89.09
C PHE A 58 -18.38 -81.40 -90.21
N VAL A 59 -19.34 -81.08 -91.09
CA VAL A 59 -19.18 -80.02 -92.11
C VAL A 59 -19.11 -78.63 -91.45
N PHE A 60 -19.89 -78.37 -90.39
CA PHE A 60 -19.77 -77.12 -89.61
C PHE A 60 -18.42 -77.02 -88.87
N SER A 61 -17.88 -78.13 -88.38
CA SER A 61 -16.56 -78.19 -87.76
C SER A 61 -15.45 -77.91 -88.78
N VAL A 62 -15.48 -78.54 -89.96
CA VAL A 62 -14.45 -78.34 -91.00
C VAL A 62 -14.52 -76.95 -91.63
N VAL A 63 -15.72 -76.36 -91.81
CA VAL A 63 -15.88 -74.96 -92.28
C VAL A 63 -15.50 -73.95 -91.18
N SER A 64 -15.66 -74.29 -89.90
CA SER A 64 -15.17 -73.47 -88.78
C SER A 64 -13.65 -73.56 -88.62
N TYR A 65 -13.01 -74.68 -88.94
CA TYR A 65 -11.55 -74.83 -88.94
C TYR A 65 -10.89 -74.22 -90.19
N ALA A 66 -11.52 -74.29 -91.36
CA ALA A 66 -10.98 -73.67 -92.58
C ALA A 66 -11.04 -72.13 -92.57
N ASN A 67 -12.03 -71.53 -91.89
CA ASN A 67 -12.06 -70.08 -91.64
C ASN A 67 -11.06 -69.61 -90.56
N GLN A 68 -10.45 -70.52 -89.79
CA GLN A 68 -9.37 -70.17 -88.86
C GLN A 68 -7.98 -70.18 -89.51
N ALA A 69 -7.83 -70.73 -90.72
CA ALA A 69 -6.55 -70.84 -91.43
C ALA A 69 -6.30 -69.75 -92.49
N LEU A 70 -7.25 -68.83 -92.72
CA LEU A 70 -7.10 -67.68 -93.64
C LEU A 70 -7.46 -66.32 -92.98
N ALA A 71 -7.42 -66.26 -91.64
CA ALA A 71 -7.58 -65.03 -90.86
C ALA A 71 -6.34 -64.73 -89.98
N GLN A 72 -5.16 -65.23 -90.37
CA GLN A 72 -3.88 -64.78 -89.84
C GLN A 72 -3.24 -63.81 -90.84
N ASP A 73 -3.76 -62.58 -90.89
CA ASP A 73 -2.99 -61.36 -91.21
C ASP A 73 -3.92 -60.14 -91.19
N SER A 74 -4.32 -59.73 -89.97
CA SER A 74 -4.66 -58.33 -89.62
C SER A 74 -5.21 -58.19 -88.19
N ASN A 75 -4.70 -58.92 -87.19
CA ASN A 75 -4.90 -58.55 -85.78
C ASN A 75 -3.82 -57.54 -85.38
N SER A 76 -3.81 -56.39 -86.07
CA SER A 76 -3.21 -55.16 -85.57
C SER A 76 -4.01 -54.76 -84.33
N THR A 77 -3.62 -55.29 -83.17
CA THR A 77 -4.13 -54.79 -81.90
C THR A 77 -3.78 -53.31 -81.83
N ASN A 78 -4.80 -52.45 -81.87
CA ASN A 78 -4.61 -51.00 -81.81
C ASN A 78 -3.68 -50.67 -80.65
N PHE A 79 -2.61 -49.93 -80.94
CA PHE A 79 -1.63 -49.52 -79.94
C PHE A 79 -2.31 -48.67 -78.87
N GLN A 80 -2.33 -49.14 -77.62
CA GLN A 80 -3.06 -48.53 -76.52
C GLN A 80 -2.23 -48.46 -75.23
N LEU A 81 -2.38 -47.36 -74.49
CA LEU A 81 -1.80 -47.15 -73.16
C LEU A 81 -2.66 -47.82 -72.06
N ILE A 82 -2.00 -48.56 -71.16
CA ILE A 82 -2.58 -49.23 -69.99
C ILE A 82 -2.15 -48.50 -68.72
N PHE A 83 -3.14 -48.09 -67.94
CA PHE A 83 -2.98 -47.43 -66.64
C PHE A 83 -3.38 -48.39 -65.51
N PRO A 84 -3.06 -48.06 -64.24
CA PRO A 84 -3.53 -48.80 -63.07
C PRO A 84 -5.06 -49.00 -63.08
N ARG A 85 -5.52 -50.16 -62.58
CA ARG A 85 -6.95 -50.53 -62.54
C ARG A 85 -7.59 -50.33 -61.17
N GLU A 86 -6.82 -49.90 -60.18
CA GLU A 86 -7.32 -49.66 -58.83
C GLU A 86 -8.36 -48.53 -58.86
N SER A 87 -9.36 -48.59 -57.97
CA SER A 87 -10.32 -47.49 -57.85
C SER A 87 -9.61 -46.27 -57.27
N GLU A 88 -9.88 -45.08 -57.80
CA GLU A 88 -9.33 -43.82 -57.29
C GLU A 88 -7.80 -43.71 -57.31
N TRP A 89 -7.10 -44.51 -58.13
CA TRP A 89 -5.65 -44.39 -58.31
C TRP A 89 -5.20 -42.99 -58.78
N ASN A 90 -6.12 -42.23 -59.38
CA ASN A 90 -5.92 -40.86 -59.84
C ASN A 90 -6.35 -39.80 -58.80
N VAL A 91 -6.72 -40.18 -57.58
CA VAL A 91 -7.03 -39.28 -56.46
C VAL A 91 -5.85 -39.25 -55.50
N ILE A 92 -5.26 -38.09 -55.28
CA ILE A 92 -4.02 -37.92 -54.52
C ILE A 92 -4.23 -36.79 -53.52
N GLU A 93 -3.68 -36.90 -52.33
CA GLU A 93 -3.65 -35.79 -51.36
C GLU A 93 -2.36 -34.97 -51.54
N GLU A 94 -2.42 -33.67 -51.31
CA GLU A 94 -1.23 -32.82 -51.29
C GLU A 94 -0.14 -33.38 -50.36
N GLY A 95 1.11 -33.35 -50.82
CA GLY A 95 2.26 -33.90 -50.10
C GLY A 95 2.39 -35.43 -50.12
N LYS A 96 1.40 -36.19 -50.62
CA LYS A 96 1.51 -37.64 -50.81
C LYS A 96 2.00 -38.00 -52.21
N GLU A 97 2.98 -38.90 -52.29
CA GLU A 97 3.53 -39.35 -53.57
C GLU A 97 2.58 -40.32 -54.28
N ILE A 98 2.40 -40.14 -55.60
CA ILE A 98 1.89 -41.16 -56.51
C ILE A 98 3.04 -41.71 -57.35
N ASN A 99 3.10 -43.03 -57.49
CA ASN A 99 4.00 -43.71 -58.40
C ASN A 99 3.29 -44.82 -59.17
N PHE A 100 3.56 -44.95 -60.46
CA PHE A 100 3.09 -46.08 -61.27
C PHE A 100 3.95 -46.26 -62.52
N HIS A 101 3.83 -47.44 -63.13
CA HIS A 101 4.51 -47.76 -64.39
C HIS A 101 3.49 -47.86 -65.54
N LEU A 102 3.69 -47.07 -66.58
CA LEU A 102 2.87 -47.05 -67.77
C LEU A 102 3.23 -48.22 -68.69
N GLN A 103 2.22 -48.98 -69.10
CA GLN A 103 2.39 -50.11 -69.99
C GLN A 103 1.63 -49.88 -71.30
N THR A 104 2.05 -50.54 -72.38
CA THR A 104 1.32 -50.55 -73.66
C THR A 104 0.85 -51.94 -74.01
N LYS A 105 -0.25 -52.01 -74.77
CA LYS A 105 -0.72 -53.24 -75.40
C LYS A 105 -0.96 -53.01 -76.88
N GLY A 106 -0.53 -53.99 -77.68
CA GLY A 106 -0.61 -53.97 -79.13
C GLY A 106 0.48 -53.16 -79.81
N GLY A 107 0.31 -52.91 -81.10
CA GLY A 107 1.32 -52.31 -81.97
C GLY A 107 2.26 -53.33 -82.64
N LYS A 108 3.02 -52.85 -83.63
CA LYS A 108 3.89 -53.67 -84.49
C LYS A 108 5.32 -53.86 -83.97
N SER A 109 5.64 -53.29 -82.81
CA SER A 109 6.98 -53.31 -82.21
C SER A 109 6.92 -53.32 -80.68
N ASP A 110 7.84 -54.04 -80.06
CA ASP A 110 7.96 -54.20 -78.61
C ASP A 110 8.68 -53.02 -77.93
N SER A 111 9.43 -52.20 -78.70
CA SER A 111 10.13 -51.05 -78.15
C SER A 111 9.23 -49.81 -78.19
N VAL A 112 8.85 -49.32 -77.01
CA VAL A 112 8.04 -48.11 -76.84
C VAL A 112 8.82 -47.06 -76.06
N ARG A 113 8.75 -45.82 -76.52
CA ARG A 113 9.23 -44.64 -75.81
C ARG A 113 8.04 -43.86 -75.28
N TYR A 114 8.05 -43.57 -73.99
CA TYR A 114 7.00 -42.78 -73.36
C TYR A 114 7.40 -41.31 -73.20
N SER A 115 6.42 -40.43 -73.27
CA SER A 115 6.56 -39.00 -72.97
C SER A 115 5.25 -38.40 -72.46
N ILE A 116 5.33 -37.22 -71.84
CA ILE A 116 4.16 -36.40 -71.51
C ILE A 116 4.06 -35.33 -72.59
N SER A 117 2.98 -35.33 -73.37
CA SER A 117 2.80 -34.39 -74.46
C SER A 117 2.23 -33.05 -73.98
N SER A 118 1.45 -33.05 -72.89
CA SER A 118 0.89 -31.85 -72.27
C SER A 118 0.58 -32.06 -70.79
N GLY A 119 0.62 -30.97 -70.01
CA GLY A 119 0.27 -30.96 -68.58
C GLY A 119 1.41 -31.31 -67.62
N GLN A 120 2.65 -31.49 -68.11
CA GLN A 120 3.79 -31.75 -67.25
C GLN A 120 4.13 -30.53 -66.37
N ARG A 121 4.30 -30.79 -65.07
CA ARG A 121 4.77 -29.81 -64.08
C ARG A 121 6.20 -30.10 -63.64
N LYS A 122 6.85 -29.12 -63.01
CA LYS A 122 8.27 -29.18 -62.59
C LYS A 122 8.55 -30.29 -61.56
N ASP A 123 7.56 -30.60 -60.73
CA ASP A 123 7.55 -31.61 -59.68
C ASP A 123 7.23 -33.02 -60.19
N MET A 124 6.75 -33.16 -61.43
CA MET A 124 6.46 -34.45 -62.06
C MET A 124 7.69 -35.03 -62.74
N LYS A 125 8.02 -36.28 -62.38
CA LYS A 125 9.10 -37.04 -62.97
C LYS A 125 8.51 -38.18 -63.80
N PHE A 126 8.82 -38.17 -65.10
CA PHE A 126 8.42 -39.24 -66.01
C PHE A 126 9.61 -39.64 -66.87
N ASP A 127 10.03 -40.90 -66.77
CA ASP A 127 11.12 -41.42 -67.59
C ASP A 127 10.60 -41.96 -68.93
N SER A 128 11.51 -42.16 -69.88
CA SER A 128 11.17 -42.72 -71.19
C SER A 128 10.78 -44.21 -71.14
N LEU A 129 11.00 -44.88 -70.01
CA LEU A 129 10.68 -46.29 -69.76
C LEU A 129 9.25 -46.46 -69.22
N GLY A 130 8.57 -45.37 -68.85
CA GLY A 130 7.18 -45.38 -68.40
C GLY A 130 7.00 -45.25 -66.89
N HIS A 131 8.06 -45.00 -66.11
CA HIS A 131 7.97 -44.76 -64.67
C HIS A 131 7.55 -43.31 -64.39
N PHE A 132 6.37 -43.15 -63.78
CA PHE A 132 5.82 -41.87 -63.35
C PHE A 132 5.90 -41.74 -61.84
N VAL A 133 6.42 -40.61 -61.36
CA VAL A 133 6.42 -40.21 -59.95
C VAL A 133 6.00 -38.75 -59.85
N TRP A 134 5.07 -38.47 -58.95
CA TRP A 134 4.65 -37.11 -58.67
C TRP A 134 4.25 -36.96 -57.20
N THR A 135 4.74 -35.91 -56.57
CA THR A 135 4.30 -35.47 -55.23
C THR A 135 3.72 -34.07 -55.38
N PRO A 136 2.39 -33.90 -55.46
CA PRO A 136 1.79 -32.58 -55.54
C PRO A 136 2.22 -31.73 -54.34
N GLY A 137 2.63 -30.49 -54.60
CA GLY A 137 2.84 -29.49 -53.56
C GLY A 137 1.55 -29.16 -52.80
N PHE A 138 1.69 -28.46 -51.67
CA PHE A 138 0.57 -27.93 -50.87
C PHE A 138 -0.05 -26.64 -51.46
N ASP A 139 0.30 -26.30 -52.70
CA ASP A 139 -0.14 -25.14 -53.45
C ASP A 139 -1.05 -25.51 -54.64
N VAL A 140 -1.41 -26.79 -54.78
CA VAL A 140 -2.12 -27.31 -55.95
C VAL A 140 -3.63 -27.18 -55.79
N ALA A 141 -4.14 -27.53 -54.62
CA ALA A 141 -5.50 -27.31 -54.17
C ALA A 141 -5.52 -26.17 -53.14
N ASP A 142 -6.64 -25.46 -53.08
CA ASP A 142 -6.82 -24.31 -52.19
C ASP A 142 -7.90 -24.66 -51.17
N ARG A 143 -7.92 -24.00 -50.02
CA ARG A 143 -8.93 -24.21 -48.97
C ARG A 143 -10.37 -23.99 -49.47
N ILE A 144 -10.56 -23.12 -50.46
CA ILE A 144 -11.87 -22.88 -51.10
C ILE A 144 -12.19 -24.00 -52.10
N ASN A 145 -11.18 -24.46 -52.83
CA ASN A 145 -11.29 -25.51 -53.84
C ASN A 145 -10.53 -26.74 -53.36
N THR A 146 -11.13 -27.46 -52.41
CA THR A 146 -10.54 -28.63 -51.73
C THR A 146 -10.18 -29.77 -52.68
N VAL A 147 -10.65 -29.71 -53.94
CA VAL A 147 -10.28 -30.64 -55.00
C VAL A 147 -9.87 -29.85 -56.24
N LYS A 148 -8.63 -30.05 -56.72
CA LYS A 148 -8.15 -29.51 -57.99
C LYS A 148 -7.90 -30.64 -58.99
N THR A 149 -8.46 -30.49 -60.19
CA THR A 149 -8.20 -31.43 -61.28
C THR A 149 -7.01 -30.96 -62.13
N VAL A 150 -6.03 -31.83 -62.31
CA VAL A 150 -4.84 -31.62 -63.15
C VAL A 150 -4.88 -32.60 -64.32
N PRO A 151 -5.24 -32.16 -65.54
CA PRO A 151 -5.22 -33.00 -66.73
C PRO A 151 -3.79 -33.17 -67.25
N ILE A 152 -3.41 -34.41 -67.55
CA ILE A 152 -2.10 -34.76 -68.12
C ILE A 152 -2.32 -35.69 -69.30
N ILE A 153 -1.65 -35.41 -70.42
CA ILE A 153 -1.73 -36.24 -71.62
C ILE A 153 -0.44 -37.06 -71.73
N PHE A 154 -0.58 -38.38 -71.58
CA PHE A 154 0.50 -39.32 -71.79
C PHE A 154 0.52 -39.78 -73.24
N GLU A 155 1.73 -39.92 -73.78
CA GLU A 155 1.97 -40.39 -75.14
C GLU A 155 3.00 -41.53 -75.12
N GLY A 156 2.66 -42.63 -75.78
CA GLY A 156 3.62 -43.68 -76.14
C GLY A 156 3.84 -43.64 -77.65
N VAL A 157 5.09 -43.80 -78.10
CA VAL A 157 5.46 -43.95 -79.51
C VAL A 157 6.31 -45.20 -79.65
N ASN A 158 5.95 -46.11 -80.56
CA ASN A 158 6.76 -47.30 -80.84
C ASN A 158 7.77 -47.04 -81.98
N SER A 159 8.75 -47.93 -82.16
CA SER A 159 9.76 -47.78 -83.23
C SER A 159 9.19 -47.87 -84.66
N ALA A 160 7.96 -48.37 -84.81
CA ALA A 160 7.24 -48.42 -86.09
C ALA A 160 6.48 -47.11 -86.41
N GLY A 161 6.54 -46.11 -85.52
CA GLY A 161 5.90 -44.80 -85.71
C GLY A 161 4.42 -44.75 -85.30
N GLU A 162 3.90 -45.79 -84.65
CA GLU A 162 2.54 -45.79 -84.09
C GLU A 162 2.54 -45.04 -82.75
N SER A 163 1.62 -44.09 -82.59
CA SER A 163 1.46 -43.28 -81.38
C SER A 163 0.13 -43.56 -80.70
N ALA A 164 0.14 -43.66 -79.37
CA ALA A 164 -1.06 -43.77 -78.55
C ALA A 164 -1.07 -42.66 -77.49
N THR A 165 -2.15 -41.89 -77.44
CA THR A 165 -2.32 -40.79 -76.47
C THR A 165 -3.51 -41.05 -75.56
N LYS A 166 -3.38 -40.74 -74.27
CA LYS A 166 -4.49 -40.80 -73.32
C LYS A 166 -4.39 -39.69 -72.28
N GLU A 167 -5.48 -38.94 -72.13
CA GLU A 167 -5.63 -37.94 -71.08
C GLU A 167 -6.06 -38.61 -69.77
N ILE A 168 -5.36 -38.28 -68.69
CA ILE A 168 -5.69 -38.65 -67.32
C ILE A 168 -5.91 -37.39 -66.50
N GLN A 169 -6.99 -37.39 -65.74
CA GLN A 169 -7.32 -36.31 -64.83
C GLN A 169 -6.98 -36.72 -63.41
N PHE A 170 -5.92 -36.15 -62.86
CA PHE A 170 -5.58 -36.34 -61.45
C PHE A 170 -6.40 -35.39 -60.58
N ARG A 171 -7.02 -35.91 -59.53
CA ARG A 171 -7.77 -35.13 -58.54
C ARG A 171 -6.90 -34.97 -57.31
N VAL A 172 -6.37 -33.77 -57.11
CA VAL A 172 -5.56 -33.43 -55.93
C VAL A 172 -6.47 -32.89 -54.84
N LEU A 173 -6.47 -33.55 -53.67
CA LEU A 173 -7.21 -33.18 -52.49
C LEU A 173 -6.35 -32.29 -51.58
N HIS A 174 -6.92 -31.19 -51.13
CA HIS A 174 -6.27 -30.28 -50.20
C HIS A 174 -6.00 -30.95 -48.84
N VAL A 175 -4.83 -30.72 -48.27
CA VAL A 175 -4.43 -31.20 -46.94
C VAL A 175 -4.07 -30.03 -46.04
N ASN A 176 -4.86 -29.83 -45.00
CA ASN A 176 -4.63 -28.79 -44.00
C ASN A 176 -3.37 -29.08 -43.17
N ARG A 177 -2.50 -28.09 -43.05
CA ARG A 177 -1.24 -28.14 -42.30
C ARG A 177 -1.40 -27.42 -40.97
N PRO A 178 -0.84 -27.95 -39.87
CA PRO A 178 -0.95 -27.28 -38.58
C PRO A 178 -0.18 -25.95 -38.56
N PRO A 179 -0.60 -24.99 -37.72
CA PRO A 179 0.13 -23.75 -37.51
C PRO A 179 1.58 -23.99 -37.05
N ILE A 180 2.47 -23.06 -37.36
CA ILE A 180 3.88 -23.09 -36.94
C ILE A 180 4.10 -21.98 -35.91
N VAL A 181 4.69 -22.35 -34.78
CA VAL A 181 5.10 -21.43 -33.71
C VAL A 181 6.61 -21.34 -33.70
N ASP A 182 7.14 -20.17 -34.08
CA ASP A 182 8.56 -19.83 -33.96
C ASP A 182 8.90 -19.47 -32.50
N GLU A 183 10.18 -19.19 -32.22
CA GLU A 183 10.62 -18.80 -30.88
C GLU A 183 9.96 -17.49 -30.42
N LEU A 184 9.28 -17.54 -29.26
CA LEU A 184 8.59 -16.41 -28.67
C LEU A 184 9.53 -15.62 -27.76
N ARG A 185 9.33 -14.31 -27.70
CA ARG A 185 10.08 -13.45 -26.77
C ARG A 185 9.71 -13.81 -25.33
N PRO A 186 10.66 -13.72 -24.38
CA PRO A 186 10.35 -13.95 -22.98
C PRO A 186 9.30 -12.96 -22.46
N PHE A 187 8.37 -13.45 -21.65
CA PHE A 187 7.43 -12.64 -20.90
C PHE A 187 8.07 -12.23 -19.56
N TYR A 188 8.46 -10.97 -19.47
CA TYR A 188 9.01 -10.37 -18.26
C TYR A 188 7.90 -9.92 -17.30
N VAL A 189 8.05 -10.30 -16.03
CA VAL A 189 7.02 -10.17 -15.01
C VAL A 189 7.52 -9.29 -13.87
N GLN A 190 6.68 -8.37 -13.43
CA GLN A 190 6.86 -7.46 -12.30
C GLN A 190 6.06 -7.91 -11.08
N TYR A 191 6.52 -7.54 -9.88
CA TYR A 191 5.85 -7.90 -8.63
C TYR A 191 4.64 -7.01 -8.35
N LYS A 192 3.56 -7.60 -7.79
CA LYS A 192 2.35 -6.89 -7.33
C LYS A 192 1.70 -5.98 -8.38
N THR A 193 1.94 -6.24 -9.65
CA THR A 193 1.33 -5.53 -10.77
C THR A 193 0.65 -6.53 -11.70
N GLN A 194 -0.40 -6.07 -12.38
CA GLN A 194 -1.03 -6.85 -13.44
C GLN A 194 -0.13 -6.79 -14.67
N ASN A 195 0.51 -7.91 -14.98
CA ASN A 195 1.42 -8.02 -16.12
C ASN A 195 0.63 -8.45 -17.36
N THR A 196 0.90 -7.80 -18.49
CA THR A 196 0.30 -8.13 -19.78
C THR A 196 1.36 -8.45 -20.81
N TYR A 197 1.10 -9.44 -21.66
CA TYR A 197 1.98 -9.84 -22.76
C TYR A 197 1.16 -10.18 -23.99
N GLN A 198 1.53 -9.58 -25.11
CA GLN A 198 0.91 -9.87 -26.40
C GLN A 198 1.84 -10.79 -27.20
N ILE A 199 1.35 -11.96 -27.59
CA ILE A 199 2.08 -12.84 -28.50
C ILE A 199 2.25 -12.13 -29.84
N ASP A 200 3.48 -12.11 -30.34
CA ASP A 200 3.81 -11.56 -31.66
C ASP A 200 3.22 -12.47 -32.74
N MET A 201 2.25 -11.96 -33.50
CA MET A 201 1.60 -12.72 -34.59
C MET A 201 2.59 -13.04 -35.72
N ASN A 202 3.72 -12.35 -35.82
CA ASN A 202 4.75 -12.71 -36.80
C ASN A 202 5.47 -14.02 -36.45
N SER A 203 5.49 -14.38 -35.15
CA SER A 203 6.08 -15.62 -34.65
C SER A 203 5.11 -16.80 -34.71
N VAL A 204 3.85 -16.59 -35.10
CA VAL A 204 2.83 -17.64 -35.20
C VAL A 204 2.17 -17.53 -36.56
N ARG A 205 2.48 -18.45 -37.47
CA ARG A 205 1.95 -18.42 -38.83
C ARG A 205 1.32 -19.74 -39.20
N ASP A 206 0.21 -19.65 -39.92
CA ASP A 206 -0.41 -20.78 -40.55
C ASP A 206 0.07 -20.90 -42.01
N PRO A 207 0.61 -22.06 -42.44
CA PRO A 207 1.07 -22.25 -43.82
C PRO A 207 -0.02 -22.13 -44.89
N ASP A 208 -1.28 -22.39 -44.54
CA ASP A 208 -2.45 -22.34 -45.44
C ASP A 208 -3.19 -20.99 -45.37
N GLY A 209 -2.72 -20.08 -44.50
CA GLY A 209 -3.27 -18.74 -44.35
C GLY A 209 -4.61 -18.72 -43.60
N ASP A 210 -4.84 -19.72 -42.76
CA ASP A 210 -6.04 -19.81 -41.94
C ASP A 210 -5.96 -18.96 -40.66
N PRO A 211 -7.08 -18.42 -40.17
CA PRO A 211 -7.14 -17.75 -38.89
C PRO A 211 -6.70 -18.67 -37.75
N ILE A 212 -5.85 -18.15 -36.86
CA ILE A 212 -5.33 -18.87 -35.70
C ILE A 212 -6.03 -18.45 -34.41
N VAL A 213 -6.17 -19.40 -33.48
CA VAL A 213 -6.73 -19.20 -32.15
C VAL A 213 -5.79 -19.80 -31.10
N PHE A 214 -5.58 -19.07 -30.02
CA PHE A 214 -4.78 -19.51 -28.88
C PHE A 214 -5.65 -20.23 -27.85
N VAL A 215 -5.24 -21.43 -27.45
CA VAL A 215 -5.97 -22.28 -26.51
C VAL A 215 -5.10 -22.58 -25.28
N PRO A 216 -5.55 -22.21 -24.06
CA PRO A 216 -4.77 -22.43 -22.84
C PRO A 216 -4.71 -23.91 -22.43
N ILE A 217 -3.58 -24.32 -21.87
CA ILE A 217 -3.40 -25.61 -21.19
C ILE A 217 -3.50 -25.36 -19.69
N LEU A 218 -4.69 -25.54 -19.13
CA LEU A 218 -4.99 -25.14 -17.74
C LEU A 218 -4.08 -25.81 -16.69
N ASP A 219 -3.59 -27.01 -16.97
CA ASP A 219 -2.73 -27.76 -16.04
C ASP A 219 -1.31 -27.17 -15.94
N ASP A 220 -0.79 -26.59 -17.02
CA ASP A 220 0.57 -26.03 -17.08
C ASP A 220 0.60 -24.53 -16.72
N MET A 221 -0.55 -23.85 -16.83
CA MET A 221 -0.67 -22.43 -16.54
C MET A 221 -0.53 -22.13 -15.04
N PRO A 222 0.30 -21.14 -14.67
CA PRO A 222 0.30 -20.57 -13.33
C PRO A 222 -1.11 -20.15 -12.88
N GLN A 223 -1.41 -20.33 -11.59
CA GLN A 223 -2.63 -19.78 -10.99
C GLN A 223 -2.72 -18.28 -11.27
N THR A 224 -3.96 -17.80 -11.44
CA THR A 224 -4.37 -16.42 -11.81
C THR A 224 -4.02 -15.96 -13.23
N MET A 225 -3.26 -16.75 -13.99
CA MET A 225 -2.92 -16.44 -15.38
C MET A 225 -4.09 -16.70 -16.32
N LYS A 226 -4.27 -15.82 -17.30
CA LYS A 226 -5.29 -15.94 -18.35
C LYS A 226 -4.64 -15.74 -19.72
N LEU A 227 -5.04 -16.56 -20.69
CA LEU A 227 -4.67 -16.44 -22.11
C LEU A 227 -5.96 -16.25 -22.90
N THR A 228 -6.02 -15.18 -23.69
CA THR A 228 -7.15 -14.91 -24.59
C THR A 228 -6.97 -15.61 -25.94
N ALA A 229 -8.08 -15.81 -26.65
CA ALA A 229 -8.08 -16.38 -28.00
C ALA A 229 -7.25 -15.57 -29.00
N ALA A 230 -7.00 -14.28 -28.73
CA ALA A 230 -6.20 -13.37 -29.54
C ALA A 230 -4.70 -13.38 -29.17
N GLY A 231 -4.28 -14.24 -28.23
CA GLY A 231 -2.87 -14.34 -27.83
C GLY A 231 -2.43 -13.28 -26.82
N GLU A 232 -3.36 -12.63 -26.12
CA GLU A 232 -3.05 -11.76 -24.98
C GLU A 232 -2.99 -12.60 -23.70
N ILE A 233 -1.90 -12.44 -22.96
CA ILE A 233 -1.66 -13.08 -21.68
C ILE A 233 -1.75 -12.01 -20.60
N ILE A 234 -2.51 -12.31 -19.55
CA ILE A 234 -2.67 -11.45 -18.38
C ILE A 234 -2.35 -12.25 -17.13
N TRP A 235 -1.43 -11.75 -16.30
CA TRP A 235 -0.99 -12.44 -15.09
C TRP A 235 -0.73 -11.50 -13.91
N ASP A 236 -1.31 -11.82 -12.75
CA ASP A 236 -1.02 -11.19 -11.46
C ASP A 236 -0.41 -12.24 -10.51
N PRO A 237 0.94 -12.33 -10.44
CA PRO A 237 1.61 -13.39 -9.70
C PRO A 237 1.48 -13.19 -8.19
N SER A 238 1.16 -14.27 -7.47
CA SER A 238 1.27 -14.28 -6.01
C SER A 238 2.72 -14.13 -5.55
N VAL A 239 2.91 -13.73 -4.29
CA VAL A 239 4.24 -13.57 -3.67
C VAL A 239 5.11 -14.81 -3.81
N LYS A 240 4.51 -16.00 -3.63
CA LYS A 240 5.21 -17.27 -3.76
C LYS A 240 5.65 -17.52 -5.21
N GLN A 241 4.74 -17.33 -6.18
CA GLN A 241 5.03 -17.53 -7.60
C GLN A 241 6.14 -16.59 -8.08
N PHE A 242 6.12 -15.32 -7.67
CA PHE A 242 7.17 -14.36 -8.03
C PHE A 242 8.52 -14.73 -7.40
N THR A 243 8.52 -15.17 -6.14
CA THR A 243 9.74 -15.64 -5.45
C THR A 243 10.34 -16.88 -6.12
N ASP A 244 9.49 -17.79 -6.60
CA ASP A 244 9.94 -18.97 -7.33
C ASP A 244 10.49 -18.60 -8.72
N LEU A 245 9.87 -17.62 -9.41
CA LEU A 245 10.34 -17.10 -10.69
C LEU A 245 11.71 -16.39 -10.58
N LYS A 246 11.98 -15.71 -9.45
CA LYS A 246 13.31 -15.13 -9.16
C LYS A 246 14.43 -16.16 -9.09
N LYS A 247 14.13 -17.40 -8.68
CA LYS A 247 15.15 -18.45 -8.53
C LYS A 247 15.53 -19.05 -9.89
N ALA A 248 14.54 -19.24 -10.76
CA ALA A 248 14.74 -19.78 -12.09
C ALA A 248 13.58 -19.38 -13.02
N PRO A 249 13.86 -19.12 -14.31
CA PRO A 249 12.81 -18.88 -15.31
C PRO A 249 11.94 -20.13 -15.47
N ARG A 250 10.65 -19.92 -15.74
CA ARG A 250 9.66 -20.99 -15.93
C ARG A 250 9.17 -20.98 -17.36
N TYR A 251 8.86 -22.15 -17.93
CA TYR A 251 8.20 -22.25 -19.23
C TYR A 251 6.71 -22.53 -19.06
N MET A 252 5.90 -21.94 -19.93
CA MET A 252 4.47 -22.22 -20.06
C MET A 252 4.20 -22.75 -21.46
N GLU A 253 3.40 -23.81 -21.54
CA GLU A 253 2.93 -24.37 -22.82
C GLU A 253 1.48 -23.93 -23.11
N PHE A 254 1.16 -23.76 -24.39
CA PHE A 254 -0.20 -23.51 -24.86
C PHE A 254 -0.38 -24.12 -26.26
N TYR A 255 -1.63 -24.27 -26.72
CA TYR A 255 -1.92 -24.72 -28.08
C TYR A 255 -2.24 -23.52 -28.98
N VAL A 256 -1.78 -23.60 -30.22
CA VAL A 256 -2.24 -22.77 -31.33
C VAL A 256 -3.06 -23.67 -32.25
N GLU A 257 -4.29 -23.27 -32.55
CA GLU A 257 -5.24 -24.01 -33.37
C GLU A 257 -5.63 -23.18 -34.60
N ASP A 258 -5.60 -23.78 -35.79
CA ASP A 258 -6.17 -23.16 -36.99
C ASP A 258 -7.70 -23.26 -37.03
N GLN A 259 -8.35 -22.40 -37.82
CA GLN A 259 -9.79 -22.46 -38.06
C GLN A 259 -10.07 -22.40 -39.56
N PRO A 260 -10.85 -23.34 -40.13
CA PRO A 260 -11.69 -24.33 -39.44
C PRO A 260 -11.05 -25.73 -39.25
N GLY A 261 -9.80 -25.95 -39.68
CA GLY A 261 -9.14 -27.26 -39.70
C GLY A 261 -8.97 -27.93 -38.33
N LYS A 262 -8.89 -27.12 -37.27
CA LYS A 262 -8.59 -27.51 -35.88
C LYS A 262 -7.29 -28.28 -35.70
N ALA A 263 -6.32 -28.15 -36.61
CA ALA A 263 -5.01 -28.71 -36.40
C ALA A 263 -4.25 -27.87 -35.36
N ARG A 264 -3.45 -28.53 -34.52
CA ARG A 264 -2.86 -27.93 -33.32
C ARG A 264 -1.35 -28.07 -33.27
N THR A 265 -0.70 -27.01 -32.83
CA THR A 265 0.73 -27.00 -32.50
C THR A 265 0.94 -26.46 -31.09
N LYS A 266 1.93 -27.02 -30.38
CA LYS A 266 2.31 -26.55 -29.04
C LYS A 266 3.27 -25.37 -29.15
N GLY A 267 2.88 -24.23 -28.58
CA GLY A 267 3.75 -23.10 -28.32
C GLY A 267 4.39 -23.19 -26.93
N ARG A 268 5.59 -22.63 -26.80
CA ARG A 268 6.32 -22.50 -25.52
C ARG A 268 6.69 -21.06 -25.28
N LEU A 269 6.33 -20.54 -24.10
CA LEU A 269 6.66 -19.19 -23.67
C LEU A 269 7.56 -19.24 -22.44
N LYS A 270 8.69 -18.54 -22.48
CA LYS A 270 9.56 -18.35 -21.32
C LYS A 270 9.01 -17.22 -20.45
N LEU A 271 8.74 -17.52 -19.18
CA LEU A 271 8.38 -16.56 -18.14
C LEU A 271 9.65 -16.22 -17.35
N ASP A 272 9.93 -14.94 -17.17
CA ASP A 272 11.11 -14.46 -16.45
C ASP A 272 10.78 -13.21 -15.64
N VAL A 273 11.58 -12.89 -14.63
CA VAL A 273 11.41 -11.63 -13.89
C VAL A 273 11.96 -10.49 -14.72
N THR A 274 11.32 -9.32 -14.68
CA THR A 274 11.88 -8.12 -15.30
C THR A 274 13.32 -7.90 -14.83
N GLN A 275 14.24 -7.66 -15.76
CA GLN A 275 15.60 -7.21 -15.45
C GLN A 275 15.68 -5.69 -15.30
N MET A 276 14.58 -4.98 -15.59
CA MET A 276 14.49 -3.56 -15.33
C MET A 276 14.34 -3.34 -13.83
N ASP A 277 15.31 -2.63 -13.29
CA ASP A 277 15.37 -2.22 -11.91
C ASP A 277 14.49 -0.98 -11.69
N LEU A 278 13.37 -1.18 -10.98
CA LEU A 278 12.36 -0.15 -10.76
C LEU A 278 12.56 0.50 -9.38
N ALA A 279 12.38 1.82 -9.32
CA ALA A 279 12.53 2.54 -8.06
C ALA A 279 11.48 2.11 -7.01
N PRO A 280 11.85 2.09 -5.72
CA PRO A 280 10.95 1.73 -4.64
C PRO A 280 9.82 2.76 -4.49
N ASP A 281 8.69 2.37 -3.91
CA ASP A 281 7.59 3.29 -3.59
C ASP A 281 7.23 3.25 -2.10
N PHE A 282 6.63 4.33 -1.61
CA PHE A 282 6.15 4.39 -0.23
C PHE A 282 4.93 5.27 -0.03
N THR A 283 4.08 4.87 0.90
CA THR A 283 2.88 5.58 1.31
C THR A 283 3.06 6.17 2.71
N VAL A 284 2.45 7.33 2.97
CA VAL A 284 2.52 8.04 4.26
C VAL A 284 1.13 8.17 4.86
N VAL A 285 0.99 7.89 6.15
CA VAL A 285 -0.26 8.04 6.89
C VAL A 285 -0.02 8.99 8.07
N PRO A 286 -0.79 10.09 8.18
CA PRO A 286 -1.84 10.56 7.27
C PRO A 286 -1.30 11.07 5.91
N GLN A 287 -2.10 10.95 4.85
CA GLN A 287 -1.79 11.43 3.49
C GLN A 287 -1.96 12.95 3.39
N VAL A 288 -1.13 13.70 4.11
CA VAL A 288 -1.15 15.17 4.12
C VAL A 288 0.18 15.72 3.59
N SER A 289 0.09 16.81 2.81
CA SER A 289 1.26 17.54 2.32
C SER A 289 1.74 18.61 3.29
N VAL A 290 0.89 19.03 4.24
CA VAL A 290 1.19 20.08 5.23
C VAL A 290 0.76 19.64 6.63
N ILE A 291 1.68 19.72 7.59
CA ILE A 291 1.43 19.43 9.00
C ILE A 291 1.53 20.73 9.80
N ARG A 292 0.44 21.10 10.46
CA ARG A 292 0.37 22.27 11.34
C ARG A 292 0.23 21.82 12.79
N ARG A 293 1.23 22.11 13.61
CA ARG A 293 1.25 21.75 15.04
C ARG A 293 1.88 22.85 15.89
N PRO A 294 1.43 23.07 17.13
CA PRO A 294 2.14 23.92 18.07
C PRO A 294 3.43 23.24 18.54
N GLU A 295 4.31 24.01 19.18
CA GLU A 295 5.44 23.48 19.94
C GLU A 295 4.99 22.56 21.08
N ASN A 296 5.91 21.70 21.55
CA ASN A 296 5.68 20.70 22.59
C ASN A 296 4.51 19.76 22.29
N ASN A 297 4.28 19.50 21.00
CA ASN A 297 3.24 18.58 20.54
C ASN A 297 3.85 17.53 19.62
N ARG A 298 3.63 16.27 19.97
CA ARG A 298 4.16 15.13 19.25
C ARG A 298 3.54 14.99 17.86
N ILE A 299 4.40 14.90 16.86
CA ILE A 299 4.07 14.59 15.48
C ILE A 299 4.36 13.12 15.25
N ASN A 300 3.39 12.39 14.68
CA ASN A 300 3.53 10.98 14.32
C ASN A 300 3.08 10.75 12.88
N LEU A 301 3.99 10.24 12.05
CA LEU A 301 3.72 9.81 10.68
C LEU A 301 4.13 8.35 10.51
N ARG A 302 3.29 7.56 9.86
CA ARG A 302 3.59 6.16 9.52
C ARG A 302 3.91 6.04 8.05
N PHE A 303 4.93 5.25 7.72
CA PHE A 303 5.36 4.99 6.37
C PHE A 303 5.31 3.49 6.08
N ALA A 304 4.72 3.12 4.94
CA ALA A 304 4.73 1.76 4.43
C ALA A 304 5.41 1.75 3.06
N LEU A 305 6.47 0.94 2.95
CA LEU A 305 7.33 0.82 1.77
C LEU A 305 7.00 -0.45 0.98
N SER A 306 7.21 -0.38 -0.33
CA SER A 306 7.09 -1.52 -1.25
C SER A 306 7.98 -1.31 -2.46
N ASP A 307 8.65 -2.37 -2.90
CA ASP A 307 9.51 -2.33 -4.09
C ASP A 307 8.93 -3.23 -5.20
N PRO A 308 8.79 -2.75 -6.46
CA PRO A 308 8.33 -3.57 -7.59
C PRO A 308 9.27 -4.72 -7.98
N ASN A 309 10.56 -4.65 -7.61
CA ASN A 309 11.51 -5.75 -7.72
C ASN A 309 11.38 -6.73 -6.55
N GLY A 310 10.60 -6.39 -5.52
CA GLY A 310 10.31 -7.19 -4.34
C GLY A 310 10.91 -6.60 -3.06
N ASP A 311 10.25 -6.85 -1.93
CA ASP A 311 10.52 -6.16 -0.66
C ASP A 311 11.97 -6.35 -0.12
N ASP A 312 12.69 -7.39 -0.55
CA ASP A 312 14.10 -7.63 -0.19
C ASP A 312 15.09 -6.67 -0.88
N ASP A 313 14.65 -5.94 -1.91
CA ASP A 313 15.49 -5.01 -2.67
C ASP A 313 15.62 -3.63 -2.01
N LEU A 314 14.80 -3.36 -0.98
CA LEU A 314 14.86 -2.14 -0.19
C LEU A 314 16.19 -2.07 0.59
N ALA A 315 17.00 -1.05 0.31
CA ALA A 315 18.26 -0.83 1.01
C ALA A 315 18.08 0.09 2.22
N SER A 316 17.47 1.26 2.04
CA SER A 316 17.33 2.24 3.12
C SER A 316 16.13 3.17 2.95
N PHE A 317 15.65 3.69 4.09
CA PHE A 317 14.64 4.75 4.17
C PHE A 317 15.12 5.81 5.14
N ASN A 318 15.12 7.07 4.73
CA ASN A 318 15.61 8.17 5.53
C ASN A 318 14.94 9.50 5.13
N PHE A 319 15.31 10.60 5.78
CA PHE A 319 14.80 11.93 5.45
C PHE A 319 15.88 13.00 5.47
N ILE A 320 15.61 14.10 4.78
CA ILE A 320 16.42 15.32 4.76
C ILE A 320 15.51 16.45 5.22
N SER A 321 15.89 17.13 6.31
CA SER A 321 15.18 18.30 6.83
C SER A 321 15.95 19.56 6.48
N GLU A 322 15.25 20.61 6.05
CA GLU A 322 15.84 21.96 5.89
C GLU A 322 16.30 22.54 7.24
N ASN A 323 15.64 22.15 8.34
CA ASN A 323 16.01 22.56 9.69
C ASN A 323 16.84 21.47 10.39
N LYS A 324 18.06 21.85 10.82
CA LYS A 324 19.02 20.99 11.54
C LYS A 324 18.57 20.59 12.95
N GLN A 325 17.58 21.26 13.51
CA GLN A 325 17.02 20.94 14.83
C GLN A 325 16.12 19.70 14.81
N VAL A 326 15.75 19.18 13.64
CA VAL A 326 15.04 17.90 13.53
C VAL A 326 16.06 16.77 13.62
N PRO A 327 16.05 15.96 14.69
CA PRO A 327 17.05 14.91 14.87
C PRO A 327 16.76 13.72 13.96
N ALA A 328 17.80 13.09 13.41
CA ALA A 328 17.66 11.86 12.62
C ALA A 328 17.00 10.71 13.42
N SER A 329 17.15 10.71 14.75
CA SER A 329 16.49 9.76 15.66
C SER A 329 14.97 9.87 15.70
N ALA A 330 14.39 10.91 15.10
CA ALA A 330 12.94 11.03 14.94
C ALA A 330 12.37 9.92 14.04
N LEU A 331 13.17 9.33 13.14
CA LEU A 331 12.74 8.22 12.31
C LEU A 331 13.06 6.89 12.98
N VAL A 332 12.01 6.17 13.36
CA VAL A 332 12.06 4.86 14.02
C VAL A 332 11.72 3.77 13.00
N LYS A 333 12.59 2.77 12.88
CA LYS A 333 12.35 1.57 12.07
C LYS A 333 11.60 0.54 12.90
N ASN A 334 10.39 0.17 12.50
CA ASN A 334 9.61 -0.88 13.16
C ASN A 334 9.82 -2.23 12.48
N THR A 335 9.66 -2.29 11.15
CA THR A 335 9.91 -3.49 10.33
C THR A 335 10.73 -3.10 9.08
N PRO A 336 11.21 -4.05 8.26
CA PRO A 336 11.92 -3.73 7.02
C PRO A 336 11.11 -2.85 6.05
N THR A 337 9.78 -2.97 6.06
CA THR A 337 8.86 -2.25 5.17
C THR A 337 8.02 -1.18 5.89
N SER A 338 8.22 -0.97 7.20
CA SER A 338 7.40 -0.04 8.00
C SER A 338 8.26 0.83 8.92
N TYR A 339 8.06 2.14 8.81
CA TYR A 339 8.78 3.16 9.56
C TYR A 339 7.80 4.14 10.20
N GLU A 340 8.17 4.69 11.35
CA GLU A 340 7.42 5.74 12.03
C GLU A 340 8.30 6.96 12.26
N PHE A 341 7.82 8.13 11.89
CA PHE A 341 8.46 9.39 12.22
C PHE A 341 7.76 9.99 13.44
N ILE A 342 8.49 10.02 14.55
CA ILE A 342 8.05 10.53 15.84
C ILE A 342 8.95 11.71 16.19
N TRP A 343 8.39 12.91 16.20
CA TRP A 343 9.13 14.11 16.53
C TRP A 343 8.31 15.06 17.39
N GLU A 344 8.94 15.63 18.41
CA GLU A 344 8.35 16.60 19.31
C GLU A 344 9.25 17.84 19.36
N PRO A 345 8.81 18.98 18.77
CA PRO A 345 9.55 20.23 18.86
C PRO A 345 9.53 20.78 20.29
N THR A 346 10.67 21.24 20.78
CA THR A 346 10.79 21.94 22.09
C THR A 346 10.18 23.34 22.03
N TYR A 347 9.93 23.96 23.19
CA TYR A 347 9.46 25.36 23.29
C TYR A 347 10.43 26.40 22.71
N ASP A 348 11.72 26.06 22.54
CA ASP A 348 12.72 26.96 21.95
C ASP A 348 12.88 26.78 20.42
N PHE A 349 11.96 26.07 19.77
CA PHE A 349 12.09 25.73 18.35
C PHE A 349 11.82 26.94 17.45
N VAL A 350 10.77 27.70 17.75
CA VAL A 350 10.39 28.94 17.11
C VAL A 350 10.93 30.09 17.95
N LYS A 351 12.00 30.73 17.46
CA LYS A 351 12.60 31.87 18.15
C LYS A 351 11.80 33.14 17.90
N ASP A 352 11.63 33.93 18.97
CA ASP A 352 11.08 35.30 18.87
C ASP A 352 11.90 36.14 17.87
N PRO A 353 11.27 36.97 17.02
CA PRO A 353 9.88 37.46 17.07
C PRO A 353 8.89 36.68 16.20
N PHE A 354 9.25 35.47 15.72
CA PHE A 354 8.39 34.75 14.79
C PHE A 354 7.28 33.97 15.52
N ASP A 355 6.04 34.09 15.05
CA ASP A 355 4.92 33.30 15.60
C ASP A 355 4.86 31.87 15.03
N THR A 356 5.45 31.66 13.85
CA THR A 356 5.46 30.36 13.17
C THR A 356 6.76 30.15 12.40
N LEU A 357 7.30 28.93 12.46
CA LEU A 357 8.40 28.48 11.61
C LEU A 357 7.88 27.43 10.62
N SER A 358 8.09 27.65 9.32
CA SER A 358 7.76 26.67 8.29
C SER A 358 9.00 26.18 7.56
N PHE A 359 9.12 24.87 7.38
CA PHE A 359 10.24 24.23 6.70
C PHE A 359 9.77 22.92 6.06
N ASN A 360 10.53 22.42 5.09
CA ASN A 360 10.22 21.16 4.43
C ASN A 360 11.09 20.01 4.94
N ILE A 361 10.49 18.84 4.99
CA ILE A 361 11.20 17.57 5.18
C ILE A 361 10.93 16.69 3.97
N THR A 362 11.99 16.25 3.31
CA THR A 362 11.93 15.31 2.18
C THR A 362 12.29 13.92 2.68
N PHE A 363 11.32 13.02 2.66
CA PHE A 363 11.50 11.60 2.95
C PHE A 363 11.90 10.88 1.67
N TYR A 364 12.81 9.91 1.75
CA TYR A 364 13.23 9.14 0.60
C TYR A 364 13.45 7.66 0.92
N ALA A 365 13.09 6.80 -0.03
CA ALA A 365 13.37 5.38 -0.04
C ALA A 365 14.38 5.09 -1.16
N MET A 366 15.31 4.17 -0.89
CA MET A 366 16.36 3.77 -1.82
C MET A 366 16.46 2.24 -1.88
N ASP A 367 16.58 1.70 -3.09
CA ASP A 367 16.84 0.28 -3.34
C ASP A 367 18.35 -0.03 -3.30
N LYS A 368 18.72 -1.30 -3.48
CA LYS A 368 20.13 -1.72 -3.53
C LYS A 368 20.88 -1.22 -4.76
N ALA A 369 20.17 -0.93 -5.83
CA ALA A 369 20.72 -0.46 -7.08
C ALA A 369 20.78 1.07 -7.20
N GLN A 370 20.48 1.78 -6.11
CA GLN A 370 20.54 3.23 -5.95
C GLN A 370 19.42 4.02 -6.64
N ASN A 371 18.34 3.40 -7.13
CA ASN A 371 17.17 4.21 -7.48
C ASN A 371 16.46 4.67 -6.22
N LYS A 372 15.88 5.86 -6.32
CA LYS A 372 15.26 6.53 -5.19
C LYS A 372 13.90 7.10 -5.52
N LYS A 373 13.05 7.12 -4.51
CA LYS A 373 11.77 7.81 -4.50
C LYS A 373 11.75 8.81 -3.38
N GLU A 374 11.24 10.00 -3.65
CA GLU A 374 11.21 11.10 -2.68
C GLU A 374 9.79 11.65 -2.50
N LYS A 375 9.47 12.08 -1.28
CA LYS A 375 8.21 12.77 -0.95
C LYS A 375 8.47 13.87 0.06
N THR A 376 8.13 15.09 -0.31
CA THR A 376 8.30 16.28 0.53
C THR A 376 7.02 16.61 1.29
N ILE A 377 7.15 16.85 2.60
CA ILE A 377 6.06 17.27 3.48
C ILE A 377 6.47 18.60 4.12
N ARG A 378 5.56 19.57 4.11
CA ARG A 378 5.78 20.88 4.71
C ARG A 378 5.32 20.88 6.16
N PHE A 379 6.20 21.27 7.07
CA PHE A 379 5.92 21.41 8.49
C PHE A 379 5.72 22.89 8.81
N VAL A 380 4.72 23.20 9.63
CA VAL A 380 4.44 24.54 10.15
C VAL A 380 4.28 24.41 11.66
N ILE A 381 5.30 24.85 12.39
CA ILE A 381 5.33 24.84 13.85
C ILE A 381 4.96 26.22 14.37
N LYS A 382 3.99 26.28 15.29
CA LYS A 382 3.53 27.53 15.90
C LYS A 382 4.18 27.72 17.27
N ASN A 383 4.75 28.91 17.51
CA ASN A 383 5.29 29.33 18.80
C ASN A 383 4.23 29.13 19.90
N THR A 384 4.62 28.50 21.00
CA THR A 384 3.78 28.26 22.16
C THR A 384 4.52 28.65 23.42
N VAL A 385 3.86 29.42 24.29
CA VAL A 385 4.45 29.84 25.57
C VAL A 385 4.47 28.65 26.53
N ASP A 386 5.62 28.41 27.17
CA ASP A 386 5.74 27.46 28.26
C ASP A 386 4.93 27.95 29.49
N GLU A 387 3.75 27.34 29.69
CA GLU A 387 2.88 27.69 30.82
C GLU A 387 3.53 27.38 32.18
N SER A 388 4.45 26.42 32.25
CA SER A 388 5.06 25.98 33.51
C SER A 388 6.00 27.05 34.07
N GLN A 389 6.87 27.60 33.23
CA GLN A 389 7.78 28.70 33.60
C GLN A 389 6.99 29.96 33.96
N ARG A 390 5.95 30.26 33.18
CA ARG A 390 5.07 31.40 33.47
C ARG A 390 4.37 31.24 34.82
N ASP A 391 3.85 30.06 35.13
CA ASP A 391 3.21 29.79 36.41
C ASP A 391 4.17 29.88 37.58
N ALA A 392 5.39 29.35 37.43
CA ALA A 392 6.44 29.44 38.45
C ALA A 392 6.82 30.90 38.74
N TYR A 393 6.96 31.71 37.69
CA TYR A 393 7.22 33.15 37.82
C TYR A 393 6.10 33.87 38.58
N VAL A 394 4.85 33.65 38.19
CA VAL A 394 3.69 34.29 38.83
C VAL A 394 3.50 33.81 40.27
N TYR A 395 3.77 32.53 40.56
CA TYR A 395 3.79 32.02 41.93
C TYR A 395 4.89 32.70 42.77
N GLY A 396 6.07 32.91 42.19
CA GLY A 396 7.15 33.66 42.83
C GLY A 396 6.72 35.06 43.25
N LEU A 397 5.98 35.77 42.39
CA LEU A 397 5.41 37.09 42.71
C LEU A 397 4.40 37.03 43.86
N TYR A 398 3.51 36.04 43.85
CA TYR A 398 2.53 35.81 44.92
C TYR A 398 3.20 35.54 46.27
N LYS A 399 4.15 34.59 46.30
CA LYS A 399 4.91 34.25 47.51
C LYS A 399 5.71 35.45 48.00
N GLY A 400 6.41 36.16 47.10
CA GLY A 400 7.21 37.33 47.45
C GLY A 400 6.39 38.43 48.13
N ALA A 401 5.17 38.70 47.65
CA ALA A 401 4.30 39.68 48.29
C ALA A 401 3.86 39.26 49.70
N LEU A 402 3.52 37.98 49.91
CA LEU A 402 3.16 37.47 51.23
C LEU A 402 4.35 37.44 52.20
N VAL A 403 5.56 37.15 51.71
CA VAL A 403 6.80 37.25 52.51
C VAL A 403 7.03 38.68 52.98
N ASN A 404 6.87 39.66 52.10
CA ASN A 404 7.00 41.07 52.46
C ASN A 404 5.96 41.49 53.50
N ALA A 405 4.70 41.07 53.33
CA ALA A 405 3.64 41.34 54.28
C ALA A 405 3.87 40.67 55.64
N TRP A 406 4.39 39.44 55.63
CA TRP A 406 4.75 38.72 56.84
C TRP A 406 5.88 39.42 57.61
N GLY A 407 6.93 39.87 56.92
CA GLY A 407 8.02 40.64 57.53
C GLY A 407 7.50 41.92 58.20
N LEU A 408 6.60 42.65 57.54
CA LEU A 408 5.99 43.84 58.12
C LEU A 408 5.09 43.53 59.32
N LEU A 409 4.33 42.42 59.29
CA LEU A 409 3.52 41.97 60.44
C LEU A 409 4.40 41.62 61.65
N GLU A 410 5.54 40.96 61.45
CA GLU A 410 6.47 40.66 62.54
C GLU A 410 7.10 41.94 63.11
N GLN A 411 7.47 42.90 62.26
CA GLN A 411 7.96 44.20 62.71
C GLN A 411 6.90 44.96 63.53
N MET A 412 5.63 44.95 63.08
CA MET A 412 4.51 45.53 63.81
C MET A 412 4.25 44.81 65.14
N GLN A 413 4.38 43.49 65.19
CA GLN A 413 4.26 42.69 66.42
C GLN A 413 5.33 43.06 67.45
N GLU A 414 6.60 43.17 67.03
CA GLU A 414 7.67 43.61 67.92
C GLU A 414 7.37 45.02 68.48
N LYS A 415 6.92 45.95 67.62
CA LYS A 415 6.56 47.31 68.01
C LYS A 415 5.33 47.38 68.92
N GLU A 416 4.33 46.53 68.71
CA GLU A 416 3.18 46.38 69.60
C GLU A 416 3.64 46.01 71.03
N THR A 417 4.54 45.02 71.15
CA THR A 417 5.07 44.61 72.46
C THR A 417 5.91 45.70 73.12
N TYR A 418 6.69 46.43 72.32
CA TYR A 418 7.47 47.58 72.79
C TYR A 418 6.56 48.71 73.29
N LEU A 419 5.52 49.08 72.54
CA LEU A 419 4.56 50.12 72.92
C LEU A 419 3.76 49.71 74.16
N LYS A 420 3.36 48.44 74.28
CA LYS A 420 2.68 47.91 75.48
C LYS A 420 3.56 47.97 76.73
N LYS A 421 4.83 47.57 76.62
CA LYS A 421 5.83 47.69 77.71
C LYS A 421 6.06 49.16 78.08
N SER A 422 6.24 50.02 77.08
CA SER A 422 6.44 51.47 77.26
C SER A 422 5.24 52.14 77.92
N TYR A 423 4.01 51.79 77.50
CA TYR A 423 2.77 52.28 78.10
C TYR A 423 2.63 51.82 79.56
N ALA A 424 2.90 50.54 79.85
CA ALA A 424 2.87 50.03 81.23
C ALA A 424 3.90 50.73 82.13
N LYS A 425 5.11 50.98 81.62
CA LYS A 425 6.16 51.75 82.31
C LYS A 425 5.73 53.20 82.55
N ALA A 426 5.16 53.86 81.55
CA ALA A 426 4.65 55.23 81.66
C ALA A 426 3.47 55.35 82.66
N LYS A 427 2.54 54.38 82.66
CA LYS A 427 1.42 54.31 83.62
C LYS A 427 1.90 54.11 85.06
N LYS A 428 2.87 53.21 85.28
CA LYS A 428 3.51 53.02 86.60
C LYS A 428 4.26 54.27 87.05
N GLY A 429 5.00 54.92 86.14
CA GLY A 429 5.70 56.17 86.41
C GLY A 429 4.77 57.32 86.79
N LYS A 430 3.63 57.48 86.11
CA LYS A 430 2.61 58.49 86.46
C LYS A 430 2.02 58.26 87.86
N ARG A 431 1.76 56.99 88.24
CA ARG A 431 1.25 56.62 89.58
C ARG A 431 2.31 56.83 90.69
N SER A 432 3.58 56.56 90.40
CA SER A 432 4.69 56.81 91.33
C SER A 432 4.95 58.31 91.53
N ARG A 433 4.86 59.12 90.46
CA ARG A 433 4.94 60.60 90.56
C ARG A 433 3.77 61.19 91.35
N SER A 434 2.54 60.67 91.20
CA SER A 434 1.41 61.16 92.01
C SER A 434 1.51 60.78 93.49
N LEU A 435 2.06 59.60 93.81
CA LEU A 435 2.31 59.18 95.20
C LEU A 435 3.47 59.93 95.85
N LEU A 436 4.56 60.20 95.11
CA LEU A 436 5.68 60.99 95.61
C LEU A 436 5.28 62.46 95.84
N ASN A 437 4.50 63.07 94.94
CA ASN A 437 3.96 64.42 95.16
C ASN A 437 2.93 64.47 96.30
N ALA A 438 2.12 63.42 96.50
CA ALA A 438 1.20 63.34 97.64
C ALA A 438 1.92 63.10 98.98
N GLY A 439 2.99 62.29 98.99
CA GLY A 439 3.81 62.02 100.18
C GLY A 439 4.74 63.18 100.58
N LEU A 440 5.28 63.91 99.59
CA LEU A 440 6.04 65.14 99.83
C LEU A 440 5.15 66.34 100.19
N GLY A 441 3.86 66.31 99.84
CA GLY A 441 2.88 67.34 100.22
C GLY A 441 2.23 67.14 101.61
N ALA A 442 2.41 65.97 102.25
CA ALA A 442 1.73 65.62 103.50
C ALA A 442 2.67 65.42 104.72
N THR A 443 3.97 65.70 104.61
CA THR A 443 4.94 65.48 105.70
C THR A 443 5.61 66.74 106.24
N THR A 444 5.25 67.94 105.76
CA THR A 444 5.65 69.21 106.39
C THR A 444 4.49 69.77 107.22
N GLY A 445 4.33 69.29 108.45
CA GLY A 445 3.27 69.83 109.31
C GLY A 445 3.04 69.23 110.68
N VAL A 446 4.03 68.70 111.42
CA VAL A 446 3.91 68.57 112.89
C VAL A 446 5.31 68.63 113.56
N ALA A 447 5.44 69.49 114.57
CA ALA A 447 6.66 69.82 115.33
C ALA A 447 7.17 68.71 116.28
N PRO A 448 8.32 68.94 116.97
CA PRO A 448 8.33 68.62 118.39
C PRO A 448 8.79 69.82 119.23
N GLN A 449 7.87 70.23 120.09
CA GLN A 449 8.12 71.02 121.28
C GLN A 449 8.47 70.03 122.41
N PHE A 450 9.42 70.42 123.26
CA PHE A 450 9.83 69.77 124.53
C PHE A 450 10.84 68.61 124.48
N THR A 451 12.09 68.92 124.86
CA THR A 451 12.72 68.40 126.09
C THR A 451 13.93 69.29 126.44
N LYS A 452 13.95 69.79 127.68
CA LYS A 452 15.10 70.45 128.31
C LYS A 452 15.90 69.39 129.09
N SER A 453 17.14 69.76 129.38
CA SER A 453 18.12 69.21 130.35
C SER A 453 18.97 68.00 129.91
N ASP A 454 20.03 68.26 129.14
CA ASP A 454 21.41 67.93 129.59
C ASP A 454 22.47 68.74 128.79
N PRO A 455 23.57 69.25 129.41
CA PRO A 455 24.48 70.22 128.80
C PRO A 455 25.77 69.65 128.18
N ASP A 456 25.91 68.35 127.89
CA ASP A 456 27.23 67.75 127.54
C ASP A 456 27.32 66.98 126.20
N LEU A 457 26.49 67.32 125.22
CA LEU A 457 26.69 66.91 123.81
C LEU A 457 26.92 68.11 122.88
N ARG A 458 27.76 69.05 123.34
CA ARG A 458 28.32 70.12 122.50
C ARG A 458 29.65 69.66 121.89
N GLY A 459 29.54 69.04 120.73
CA GLY A 459 30.66 68.84 119.82
C GLY A 459 30.14 68.26 118.50
N TYR A 460 30.09 69.10 117.47
CA TYR A 460 29.65 68.84 116.08
C TYR A 460 28.18 69.07 115.72
N ILE A 461 27.67 70.27 116.00
CA ILE A 461 26.69 70.92 115.10
C ILE A 461 26.98 72.43 115.06
N THR A 462 27.60 72.89 113.98
CA THR A 462 27.25 74.15 113.28
C THR A 462 27.65 73.95 111.81
N THR A 463 26.69 73.81 110.91
CA THR A 463 26.17 74.92 110.09
C THR A 463 27.23 75.43 109.11
N ILE A 464 27.29 74.83 107.91
CA ILE A 464 27.60 75.45 106.61
C ILE A 464 27.14 74.45 105.54
N GLY A 465 26.63 74.98 104.44
CA GLY A 465 25.72 74.33 103.49
C GLY A 465 26.22 73.07 102.77
N GLY A 466 25.24 72.29 102.30
CA GLY A 466 25.48 71.06 101.54
C GLY A 466 24.20 70.31 101.18
N THR A 467 23.30 70.94 100.43
CA THR A 467 22.14 70.31 99.76
C THR A 467 22.56 69.51 98.51
N THR A 468 23.55 68.62 98.62
CA THR A 468 24.23 68.05 97.44
C THR A 468 24.34 66.52 97.40
N VAL A 469 23.40 65.75 97.97
CA VAL A 469 23.40 64.28 97.78
C VAL A 469 22.04 63.67 97.37
N ALA A 470 20.95 64.43 97.28
CA ALA A 470 19.64 63.89 96.83
C ALA A 470 19.17 64.37 95.44
N THR A 471 20.01 65.12 94.71
CA THR A 471 19.60 65.79 93.45
C THR A 471 20.15 65.12 92.19
N ILE A 472 21.13 64.22 92.29
CA ILE A 472 21.72 63.57 91.12
C ILE A 472 20.93 62.32 90.69
N GLY A 473 20.15 61.70 91.59
CA GLY A 473 19.27 60.57 91.25
C GLY A 473 17.89 60.94 90.69
N THR A 474 17.51 62.23 90.70
CA THR A 474 16.18 62.71 90.29
C THR A 474 16.19 63.43 88.95
N LEU A 475 17.33 64.00 88.52
CA LEU A 475 17.45 64.73 87.25
C LEU A 475 17.68 63.83 86.02
N GLU A 476 18.36 62.68 86.14
CA GLU A 476 18.38 61.67 85.05
C GLU A 476 17.00 61.00 84.88
N ALA A 477 16.20 60.94 85.94
CA ALA A 477 14.84 60.40 85.90
C ALA A 477 13.82 61.38 85.30
N THR A 478 14.19 62.65 85.04
CA THR A 478 13.32 63.62 84.38
C THR A 478 13.49 63.67 82.86
N GLU A 479 14.68 63.38 82.33
CA GLU A 479 14.92 63.46 80.87
C GLU A 479 14.52 62.18 80.10
N VAL A 480 14.47 61.02 80.76
CA VAL A 480 14.17 59.73 80.09
C VAL A 480 12.67 59.41 79.97
N ILE A 481 11.75 60.22 80.53
CA ILE A 481 10.33 59.84 80.61
C ILE A 481 9.41 61.02 80.24
N GLY A 482 9.40 61.34 78.94
CA GLY A 482 8.57 62.40 78.33
C GLY A 482 7.61 61.94 77.22
N LYS A 483 7.27 60.64 77.10
CA LYS A 483 6.24 60.20 76.14
C LYS A 483 4.85 60.34 76.77
N SER A 484 3.96 61.12 76.17
CA SER A 484 2.58 61.26 76.65
C SER A 484 1.86 59.91 76.59
N THR A 485 1.13 59.55 77.65
CA THR A 485 0.38 58.28 77.70
C THR A 485 -0.65 58.18 76.59
N ASN A 486 -1.20 59.32 76.17
CA ASN A 486 -2.18 59.42 75.09
C ASN A 486 -1.52 59.16 73.73
N GLY A 487 -0.36 59.76 73.45
CA GLY A 487 0.38 59.51 72.20
C GLY A 487 0.88 58.07 72.06
N LEU A 488 1.25 57.41 73.17
CA LEU A 488 1.57 55.97 73.16
C LEU A 488 0.34 55.10 72.87
N LEU A 489 -0.83 55.48 73.38
CA LEU A 489 -2.09 54.75 73.16
C LEU A 489 -2.61 54.93 71.73
N GLU A 490 -2.54 56.14 71.18
CA GLU A 490 -2.90 56.44 69.79
C GLU A 490 -2.01 55.66 68.80
N ARG A 491 -0.68 55.69 69.01
CA ARG A 491 0.27 54.89 68.21
C ARG A 491 0.01 53.39 68.35
N PHE A 492 -0.29 52.91 69.56
CA PHE A 492 -0.65 51.51 69.80
C PHE A 492 -1.93 51.10 69.04
N ASN A 493 -2.98 51.91 69.12
CA ASN A 493 -4.23 51.67 68.40
C ASN A 493 -4.03 51.70 66.88
N TYR A 494 -3.18 52.60 66.38
CA TYR A 494 -2.83 52.67 64.96
C TYR A 494 -2.06 51.44 64.48
N VAL A 495 -1.04 50.97 65.24
CA VAL A 495 -0.34 49.70 64.96
C VAL A 495 -1.33 48.54 64.93
N LEU A 496 -2.20 48.45 65.93
CA LEU A 496 -3.17 47.37 66.04
C LEU A 496 -4.16 47.37 64.85
N GLN A 497 -4.68 48.55 64.48
CA GLN A 497 -5.56 48.70 63.34
C GLN A 497 -4.86 48.32 62.03
N LYS A 498 -3.64 48.80 61.80
CA LYS A 498 -2.89 48.53 60.57
C LYS A 498 -2.44 47.08 60.45
N LYS A 499 -2.03 46.47 61.56
CA LYS A 499 -1.73 45.04 61.63
C LYS A 499 -2.96 44.20 61.28
N ASN A 500 -4.12 44.51 61.87
CA ASN A 500 -5.36 43.81 61.56
C ASN A 500 -5.79 44.02 60.08
N GLU A 501 -5.64 45.23 59.55
CA GLU A 501 -5.91 45.53 58.15
C GLU A 501 -5.00 44.72 57.20
N LEU A 502 -3.69 44.69 57.48
CA LEU A 502 -2.70 43.95 56.70
C LEU A 502 -2.92 42.44 56.78
N GLN A 503 -3.24 41.92 57.98
CA GLN A 503 -3.54 40.51 58.17
C GLN A 503 -4.80 40.10 57.41
N ASN A 504 -5.90 40.85 57.56
CA ASN A 504 -7.16 40.56 56.87
C ASN A 504 -7.01 40.62 55.34
N LYS A 505 -6.34 41.65 54.81
CA LYS A 505 -6.12 41.78 53.37
C LYS A 505 -5.12 40.75 52.85
N GLY A 506 -4.12 40.37 53.64
CA GLY A 506 -3.20 39.30 53.30
C GLY A 506 -3.86 37.92 53.31
N ASP A 507 -4.80 37.65 54.23
CA ASP A 507 -5.61 36.43 54.22
C ASP A 507 -6.53 36.36 53.00
N VAL A 508 -7.20 37.46 52.65
CA VAL A 508 -8.02 37.55 51.42
C VAL A 508 -7.16 37.33 50.18
N PHE A 509 -6.01 37.99 50.08
CA PHE A 509 -5.07 37.83 48.97
C PHE A 509 -4.54 36.40 48.89
N ALA A 510 -4.19 35.80 50.03
CA ALA A 510 -3.73 34.42 50.09
C ALA A 510 -4.80 33.44 49.59
N ARG A 511 -6.06 33.66 49.98
CA ARG A 511 -7.23 32.85 49.57
C ARG A 511 -7.55 32.99 48.09
N GLU A 512 -7.69 34.21 47.59
CA GLU A 512 -8.06 34.48 46.19
C GLU A 512 -7.03 33.88 45.22
N TYR A 513 -5.75 34.00 45.56
CA TYR A 513 -4.64 33.57 44.70
C TYR A 513 -3.94 32.30 45.15
N ALA A 514 -4.62 31.47 45.96
CA ALA A 514 -4.14 30.14 46.35
C ALA A 514 -4.04 29.19 45.14
N GLN A 515 -4.96 29.31 44.18
CA GLN A 515 -5.03 28.46 42.99
C GLN A 515 -4.22 29.00 41.80
N LYS A 516 -3.68 28.09 40.97
CA LYS A 516 -2.94 28.43 39.73
C LYS A 516 -3.78 29.24 38.74
N SER A 517 -5.03 28.81 38.52
CA SER A 517 -5.98 29.46 37.61
C SER A 517 -6.23 30.93 37.96
N ALA A 518 -6.38 31.24 39.25
CA ALA A 518 -6.61 32.60 39.73
C ALA A 518 -5.40 33.53 39.46
N ARG A 519 -4.19 32.99 39.59
CA ARG A 519 -2.93 33.71 39.35
C ARG A 519 -2.68 34.04 37.87
N ARG A 520 -3.24 33.25 36.94
CA ARG A 520 -3.11 33.48 35.48
C ARG A 520 -3.96 34.64 34.97
N THR A 521 -4.90 35.15 35.77
CA THR A 521 -5.78 36.24 35.37
C THR A 521 -5.05 37.59 35.36
N PRO A 522 -5.41 38.53 34.46
CA PRO A 522 -4.81 39.87 34.44
C PRO A 522 -5.09 40.67 35.73
N GLU A 523 -6.16 40.31 36.46
CA GLU A 523 -6.52 40.90 37.75
C GLU A 523 -5.49 40.62 38.84
N PHE A 524 -4.73 39.52 38.75
CA PHE A 524 -3.70 39.18 39.73
C PHE A 524 -2.66 40.30 39.87
N ILE A 525 -2.15 40.83 38.76
CA ILE A 525 -1.13 41.88 38.78
C ILE A 525 -1.69 43.15 39.43
N ARG A 526 -2.92 43.53 39.07
CA ARG A 526 -3.59 44.70 39.67
C ARG A 526 -3.77 44.54 41.18
N LYS A 527 -4.23 43.38 41.64
CA LYS A 527 -4.43 43.09 43.07
C LYS A 527 -3.12 42.93 43.84
N LEU A 528 -2.08 42.40 43.19
CA LEU A 528 -0.73 42.35 43.73
C LEU A 528 -0.20 43.77 43.99
N ASP A 529 -0.40 44.68 43.05
CA ASP A 529 0.03 46.08 43.19
C ASP A 529 -0.80 46.84 44.23
N GLU A 530 -2.12 46.63 44.29
CA GLU A 530 -2.98 47.13 45.38
C GLU A 530 -2.49 46.63 46.76
N PHE A 531 -2.11 45.36 46.86
CA PHE A 531 -1.58 44.77 48.10
C PHE A 531 -0.20 45.33 48.46
N LYS A 532 0.69 45.51 47.47
CA LYS A 532 1.99 46.17 47.66
C LYS A 532 1.85 47.63 48.09
N ALA A 533 0.90 48.37 47.52
CA ALA A 533 0.64 49.75 47.90
C ALA A 533 0.26 49.88 49.37
N LEU A 534 -0.50 48.92 49.92
CA LEU A 534 -0.86 48.90 51.35
C LEU A 534 0.34 48.72 52.27
N MET A 535 1.37 48.01 51.81
CA MET A 535 2.63 47.86 52.53
C MET A 535 3.53 49.11 52.41
N ASN A 536 3.34 49.92 51.36
CA ASN A 536 4.18 51.09 51.07
C ASN A 536 3.58 52.44 51.55
N LEU A 537 2.32 52.46 52.00
CA LEU A 537 1.68 53.72 52.38
C LEU A 537 2.28 54.36 53.64
N SER A 538 2.35 55.70 53.59
CA SER A 538 2.86 56.72 54.52
C SER A 538 2.64 56.55 56.03
N GLY A 539 1.91 55.53 56.47
CA GLY A 539 1.74 55.16 57.87
C GLY A 539 2.97 54.55 58.54
N LEU A 540 3.92 53.99 57.76
CA LEU A 540 5.20 53.47 58.30
C LEU A 540 6.08 54.58 58.90
N VAL A 541 6.05 55.79 58.33
CA VAL A 541 6.79 56.96 58.83
C VAL A 541 6.24 57.44 60.18
N ALA A 542 4.91 57.38 60.36
CA ALA A 542 4.26 57.69 61.63
C ALA A 542 4.56 56.65 62.74
N LEU A 543 5.03 55.47 62.36
CA LEU A 543 5.28 54.34 63.25
C LEU A 543 6.72 54.24 63.75
N GLU A 544 7.62 55.15 63.31
CA GLU A 544 9.07 55.12 63.65
C GLU A 544 9.63 53.68 63.54
N LEU A 545 9.26 52.99 62.45
CA LEU A 545 9.73 51.63 62.19
C LEU A 545 11.22 51.68 61.84
N ASP A 546 11.97 50.71 62.36
CA ASP A 546 13.41 50.68 62.16
C ASP A 546 13.69 50.23 60.72
N ALA A 547 14.32 51.12 59.93
CA ALA A 547 14.64 50.84 58.53
C ALA A 547 15.76 49.80 58.40
N ASN A 548 16.56 49.59 59.45
CA ASN A 548 17.61 48.57 59.52
C ASN A 548 17.11 47.29 60.22
N TRP A 549 15.80 47.11 60.31
CA TRP A 549 15.23 45.92 60.90
C TRP A 549 15.46 44.70 60.00
N GLU A 550 16.26 43.77 60.48
CA GLU A 550 16.42 42.45 59.88
C GLU A 550 15.54 41.43 60.59
N ASN A 551 14.89 40.56 59.82
CA ASN A 551 14.05 39.53 60.40
C ASN A 551 14.92 38.47 61.11
N LYS A 552 14.65 38.25 62.40
CA LYS A 552 15.33 37.22 63.21
C LYS A 552 14.89 35.79 62.86
N LYS A 553 13.89 35.63 62.01
CA LYS A 553 13.36 34.35 61.55
C LYS A 553 13.33 34.29 60.03
N GLU A 554 13.69 33.15 59.47
CA GLU A 554 13.56 32.90 58.04
C GLU A 554 12.09 32.75 57.63
N ALA A 555 11.74 33.32 56.47
CA ALA A 555 10.42 33.22 55.87
C ALA A 555 10.19 31.80 55.31
N THR A 556 10.02 30.82 56.21
CA THR A 556 9.65 29.45 55.86
C THR A 556 8.17 29.36 55.50
N ASP A 557 7.80 28.43 54.62
CA ASP A 557 6.39 28.25 54.19
C ASP A 557 5.45 27.97 55.37
N ALA A 558 5.97 27.34 56.44
CA ALA A 558 5.24 27.14 57.69
C ALA A 558 5.02 28.45 58.48
N ALA A 559 5.95 29.40 58.44
CA ALA A 559 5.80 30.70 59.08
C ALA A 559 4.77 31.58 58.34
N ILE A 560 4.81 31.56 57.01
CA ILE A 560 3.82 32.27 56.17
C ILE A 560 2.42 31.68 56.41
N LYS A 561 2.29 30.36 56.44
CA LYS A 561 1.00 29.68 56.73
C LYS A 561 0.45 29.97 58.13
N ARG A 562 1.31 30.25 59.12
CA ARG A 562 0.87 30.65 60.46
C ARG A 562 0.30 32.08 60.48
N ALA A 563 0.85 32.97 59.66
CA ALA A 563 0.38 34.35 59.55
C ALA A 563 -0.84 34.49 58.63
N PHE A 564 -0.84 33.74 57.52
CA PHE A 564 -1.91 33.71 56.52
C PHE A 564 -2.45 32.29 56.39
N LYS A 565 -3.65 32.05 56.93
CA LYS A 565 -4.18 30.67 57.09
C LYS A 565 -4.45 29.97 55.76
N ASP A 566 -4.80 30.76 54.74
CA ASP A 566 -5.19 30.29 53.42
C ASP A 566 -4.00 30.21 52.44
N PHE A 567 -2.76 30.39 52.91
CA PHE A 567 -1.56 30.24 52.08
C PHE A 567 -1.33 28.78 51.66
N MET A 568 -1.13 28.59 50.36
CA MET A 568 -0.75 27.30 49.77
C MET A 568 0.71 27.32 49.27
N PRO A 569 1.58 26.43 49.78
CA PRO A 569 2.92 26.23 49.21
C PRO A 569 2.82 25.58 47.83
N LEU A 570 3.83 25.77 46.98
CA LEU A 570 3.94 25.06 45.70
C LEU A 570 4.03 23.55 46.01
N ALA A 571 3.19 22.73 45.36
CA ALA A 571 3.24 21.29 45.54
C ALA A 571 4.59 20.74 45.06
N LYS A 572 5.20 19.83 45.83
CA LYS A 572 6.50 19.22 45.53
C LYS A 572 6.51 18.33 44.28
N ASP A 573 5.34 17.92 43.80
CA ASP A 573 5.20 17.10 42.58
C ASP A 573 5.25 17.93 41.29
N GLU A 574 5.49 19.24 41.40
CA GLU A 574 5.45 20.20 40.29
C GLU A 574 6.73 21.06 40.20
N SER A 575 7.82 20.62 40.83
CA SER A 575 9.17 21.21 40.69
C SER A 575 10.07 20.37 39.81
#